data_AF-A0A8C0R6E1-F1
#
_entry.id   AF-A0A8C0R6E1-F1
#
_cell.length_a   1.000
_cell.length_b   1.000
_cell.length_c   1.000
_cell.angle_alpha   90.00
_cell.angle_beta   90.00
_cell.angle_gamma   90.00
#
_symmetry.space_group_name_H-M   'P 1'
#
loop_
_entity.id
_entity.type
_entity.pdbx_description
1 polymer ?
#
loop_
_entity_poly.entity_id
_entity_poly.type
_entity_poly.pdbx_seq_one_letter_code
_entity_poly.pdbx_strand_id
1 'polypeptide(L)'
;MAAPTPRGLHCLSKALGWWSRQPVLVTQSTVVVPVRTKKRFTPPTYEPKYKSEKEFMEYARKAGLVIPPERLERPLHLACTAGIFDAYVPPEGDARLSSLAKEGLAQRSEQLKKKVASQLSIRKIREHDPNFKIKDFPEKAKDIFIEAHLCLNNSDHDRLHTLVTENCFPDMVWDIKYKTVRWSFVESLEPPQVVQVRCSNLLNQGNIYGQVTVRMHTRQTLAIYDRFGRLMYGQEDVPRDVLEYVVFEKHLVNPYGSWRMHGKITPPWAPHKQPILKTVMIPGPQLKPWEDYEEPQGEAHKL
;
A
#
# COMPACT_ATOMS: atom_id res chain seq x y z
N MET A 1 -17.83 5.60 43.00
CA MET A 1 -18.98 4.81 43.48
C MET A 1 -19.97 4.70 42.34
N ALA A 2 -20.06 3.53 41.70
CA ALA A 2 -21.01 3.30 40.61
C ALA A 2 -21.55 1.87 40.77
N ALA A 3 -22.85 1.76 41.03
CA ALA A 3 -23.58 0.51 41.13
C ALA A 3 -23.88 -0.07 39.73
N PRO A 4 -23.92 -1.40 39.55
CA PRO A 4 -24.39 -1.98 38.30
C PRO A 4 -25.90 -2.29 38.36
N THR A 5 -26.60 -1.85 37.32
CA THR A 5 -27.97 -2.20 36.94
C THR A 5 -28.15 -3.70 36.65
N PRO A 6 -29.28 -4.34 36.98
CA PRO A 6 -29.57 -5.70 36.57
C PRO A 6 -30.20 -5.74 35.17
N ARG A 7 -29.68 -6.59 34.29
CA ARG A 7 -30.33 -6.94 33.01
C ARG A 7 -31.37 -8.04 33.26
N GLY A 8 -32.62 -7.75 32.91
CA GLY A 8 -33.76 -8.64 33.04
C GLY A 8 -33.71 -9.85 32.11
N LEU A 9 -34.34 -10.94 32.56
CA LEU A 9 -34.64 -12.13 31.78
C LEU A 9 -36.10 -12.06 31.33
N HIS A 10 -36.33 -12.26 30.02
CA HIS A 10 -37.65 -12.34 29.42
C HIS A 10 -38.35 -13.64 29.83
N CYS A 11 -39.62 -13.54 30.23
CA CYS A 11 -40.50 -14.67 30.49
C CYS A 11 -41.51 -14.76 29.34
N LEU A 12 -41.51 -15.86 28.58
CA LEU A 12 -42.57 -16.20 27.63
C LEU A 12 -43.53 -17.16 28.31
N SER A 13 -44.79 -16.73 28.41
CA SER A 13 -45.91 -17.51 28.93
C SER A 13 -46.45 -18.47 27.87
N LYS A 14 -46.72 -19.72 28.27
CA LYS A 14 -47.76 -20.54 27.66
C LYS A 14 -48.50 -21.28 28.77
N ALA A 15 -49.75 -20.88 28.96
CA ALA A 15 -50.73 -21.57 29.80
C ALA A 15 -51.30 -22.78 29.04
N LEU A 16 -51.54 -23.88 29.75
CA LEU A 16 -52.57 -24.89 29.46
C LEU A 16 -52.68 -25.86 30.65
N GLY A 17 -53.90 -26.10 31.12
CA GLY A 17 -54.26 -27.34 31.80
C GLY A 17 -54.46 -27.27 33.32
N TRP A 18 -55.73 -27.19 33.73
CA TRP A 18 -56.27 -27.15 35.08
C TRP A 18 -56.65 -28.55 35.56
N TRP A 19 -55.98 -29.16 36.56
CA TRP A 19 -56.55 -30.23 37.41
C TRP A 19 -55.92 -30.25 38.81
N SER A 20 -56.78 -30.43 39.81
CA SER A 20 -56.51 -30.40 41.24
C SER A 20 -56.05 -31.75 41.81
N ARG A 21 -55.09 -31.73 42.75
CA ARG A 21 -55.10 -32.36 44.10
C ARG A 21 -53.72 -32.91 44.54
N GLN A 22 -53.39 -32.53 45.78
CA GLN A 22 -52.39 -33.02 46.75
C GLN A 22 -50.92 -32.54 46.65
N PRO A 23 -50.33 -32.01 47.75
CA PRO A 23 -48.93 -31.65 47.81
C PRO A 23 -48.12 -32.87 48.24
N VAL A 24 -47.49 -33.55 47.28
CA VAL A 24 -46.39 -34.45 47.62
C VAL A 24 -45.15 -33.57 47.77
N LEU A 25 -44.61 -33.50 48.99
CA LEU A 25 -43.31 -32.90 49.30
C LEU A 25 -42.22 -33.71 48.58
N VAL A 26 -42.03 -33.42 47.29
CA VAL A 26 -40.84 -33.84 46.54
C VAL A 26 -39.81 -32.75 46.75
N THR A 27 -38.86 -32.99 47.64
CA THR A 27 -37.61 -32.22 47.72
C THR A 27 -36.87 -32.41 46.40
N GLN A 28 -37.04 -31.48 45.46
CA GLN A 28 -36.22 -31.44 44.25
C GLN A 28 -34.79 -31.11 44.68
N SER A 29 -33.92 -32.11 44.71
CA SER A 29 -32.48 -31.89 44.82
C SER A 29 -32.00 -31.23 43.53
N THR A 30 -31.87 -29.90 43.53
CA THR A 30 -31.22 -29.17 42.46
C THR A 30 -29.73 -29.48 42.49
N VAL A 31 -29.29 -30.39 41.63
CA VAL A 31 -27.87 -30.61 41.37
C VAL A 31 -27.35 -29.41 40.59
N VAL A 32 -26.73 -28.46 41.30
CA VAL A 32 -25.96 -27.39 40.69
C VAL A 32 -24.65 -28.00 40.20
N VAL A 33 -24.55 -28.27 38.89
CA VAL A 33 -23.28 -28.64 38.26
C VAL A 33 -22.46 -27.36 38.07
N PRO A 34 -21.33 -27.16 38.78
CA PRO A 34 -20.50 -26.00 38.55
C PRO A 34 -19.86 -26.14 37.16
N VAL A 35 -20.30 -25.32 36.21
CA VAL A 35 -19.61 -25.17 34.93
C VAL A 35 -18.26 -24.53 35.23
N ARG A 36 -17.17 -25.33 35.18
CA ARG A 36 -15.79 -24.85 35.27
C ARG A 36 -15.53 -23.91 34.09
N THR A 37 -15.77 -22.62 34.29
CA THR A 37 -15.26 -21.59 33.38
C THR A 37 -13.76 -21.52 33.59
N LYS A 38 -12.97 -22.14 32.69
CA LYS A 38 -11.51 -21.97 32.70
C LYS A 38 -11.25 -20.46 32.58
N LYS A 39 -10.72 -19.83 33.65
CA LYS A 39 -10.16 -18.47 33.55
C LYS A 39 -9.11 -18.51 32.44
N ARG A 40 -9.37 -17.83 31.32
CA ARG A 40 -8.35 -17.61 30.29
C ARG A 40 -7.30 -16.69 30.89
N PHE A 41 -6.21 -17.27 31.37
CA PHE A 41 -5.00 -16.54 31.70
C PHE A 41 -4.32 -16.17 30.39
N THR A 42 -4.33 -14.88 30.06
CA THR A 42 -3.44 -14.32 29.05
C THR A 42 -2.13 -13.95 29.74
N PRO A 43 -0.99 -14.55 29.37
CA PRO A 43 0.30 -14.16 29.92
C PRO A 43 0.59 -12.68 29.58
N PRO A 44 1.33 -11.96 30.45
CA PRO A 44 1.70 -10.58 30.16
C PRO A 44 2.58 -10.51 28.91
N THR A 45 2.28 -9.54 28.04
CA THR A 45 3.13 -9.22 26.89
C THR A 45 4.36 -8.48 27.41
N TYR A 46 5.54 -9.10 27.31
CA TYR A 46 6.79 -8.44 27.67
C TYR A 46 7.22 -7.51 26.54
N GLU A 47 7.39 -6.23 26.85
CA GLU A 47 7.98 -5.28 25.92
C GLU A 47 9.49 -5.55 25.78
N PRO A 48 10.03 -5.50 24.55
CA PRO A 48 11.47 -5.62 24.35
C PRO A 48 12.20 -4.46 25.05
N LYS A 49 13.30 -4.78 25.73
CA LYS A 49 14.12 -3.81 26.49
C LYS A 49 14.97 -2.88 25.61
N TYR A 50 14.90 -3.04 24.29
CA TYR A 50 15.70 -2.33 23.30
C TYR A 50 14.77 -1.68 22.28
N LYS A 51 15.13 -0.50 21.80
CA LYS A 51 14.33 0.26 20.82
C LYS A 51 14.96 0.24 19.44
N SER A 52 16.26 -0.03 19.34
CA SER A 52 17.02 -0.08 18.09
C SER A 52 17.73 -1.43 17.89
N GLU A 53 18.01 -1.79 16.64
CA GLU A 53 18.76 -3.01 16.29
C GLU A 53 20.18 -3.01 16.88
N LYS A 54 20.79 -1.82 17.03
CA LYS A 54 22.10 -1.66 17.64
C LYS A 54 22.06 -1.96 19.15
N GLU A 55 21.07 -1.43 19.85
CA GLU A 55 20.82 -1.76 21.26
C GLU A 55 20.46 -3.23 21.45
N PHE A 56 19.74 -3.84 20.51
CA PHE A 56 19.48 -5.28 20.50
C PHE A 56 20.77 -6.08 20.40
N MET A 57 21.63 -5.74 19.43
CA MET A 57 22.92 -6.42 19.25
C MET A 57 23.86 -6.20 20.44
N GLU A 58 23.84 -5.03 21.06
CA GLU A 58 24.59 -4.77 22.29
C GLU A 58 24.01 -5.52 23.50
N TYR A 59 22.69 -5.62 23.61
CA TYR A 59 22.02 -6.38 24.64
C TYR A 59 22.29 -7.88 24.48
N ALA A 60 22.20 -8.42 23.26
CA ALA A 60 22.56 -9.79 22.94
C ALA A 60 24.03 -10.07 23.28
N ARG A 61 24.95 -9.17 22.91
CA ARG A 61 26.37 -9.25 23.30
C ARG A 61 26.56 -9.23 24.82
N LYS A 62 25.90 -8.32 25.54
CA LYS A 62 25.95 -8.23 27.02
C LYS A 62 25.33 -9.44 27.70
N ALA A 63 24.31 -10.05 27.10
CA ALA A 63 23.68 -11.29 27.55
C ALA A 63 24.50 -12.54 27.17
N GLY A 64 25.64 -12.38 26.51
CA GLY A 64 26.49 -13.49 26.04
C GLY A 64 25.89 -14.28 24.86
N LEU A 65 24.83 -13.77 24.23
CA LEU A 65 24.18 -14.40 23.08
C LEU A 65 24.87 -13.93 21.78
N VAL A 66 25.73 -14.78 21.23
CA VAL A 66 26.33 -14.57 19.90
C VAL A 66 25.41 -15.20 18.86
N ILE A 67 24.72 -14.38 18.08
CA ILE A 67 23.90 -14.85 16.96
C ILE A 67 24.84 -15.16 15.79
N PRO A 68 24.97 -16.42 15.35
CA PRO A 68 25.78 -16.74 14.18
C PRO A 68 25.15 -16.12 12.93
N PRO A 69 25.96 -15.70 11.94
CA PRO A 69 25.41 -15.27 10.66
C PRO A 69 24.62 -16.42 10.03
N GLU A 70 23.44 -16.13 9.51
CA GLU A 70 22.60 -17.12 8.86
C GLU A 70 23.33 -17.71 7.65
N ARG A 71 23.52 -19.03 7.66
CA ARG A 71 23.99 -19.79 6.51
C ARG A 71 22.77 -20.28 5.75
N LEU A 72 22.32 -19.49 4.80
CA LEU A 72 21.22 -19.86 3.92
C LEU A 72 21.73 -20.85 2.87
N GLU A 73 21.43 -22.13 3.04
CA GLU A 73 21.68 -23.13 1.99
C GLU A 73 20.85 -22.85 0.73
N ARG A 74 19.69 -22.22 0.89
CA ARG A 74 18.79 -21.81 -0.20
C ARG A 74 18.67 -20.30 -0.23
N PRO A 75 19.09 -19.62 -1.31
CA PRO A 75 18.91 -18.19 -1.42
C PRO A 75 17.42 -17.85 -1.54
N LEU A 76 17.04 -16.68 -1.02
CA LEU A 76 15.69 -16.16 -1.16
C LEU A 76 15.43 -15.78 -2.62
N HIS A 77 14.44 -16.42 -3.24
CA HIS A 77 14.03 -16.06 -4.59
C HIS A 77 13.06 -14.88 -4.52
N LEU A 78 13.47 -13.75 -5.11
CA LEU A 78 12.64 -12.57 -5.28
C LEU A 78 12.09 -12.55 -6.71
N ALA A 79 10.82 -12.17 -6.86
CA ALA A 79 10.14 -12.05 -8.15
C ALA A 79 10.11 -10.61 -8.70
N CYS A 80 10.41 -9.63 -7.86
CA CYS A 80 10.50 -8.21 -8.19
C CYS A 80 11.78 -7.62 -7.61
N THR A 81 12.16 -6.46 -8.13
CA THR A 81 13.21 -5.64 -7.52
C THR A 81 12.68 -4.86 -6.31
N ALA A 82 13.59 -4.27 -5.53
CA ALA A 82 13.21 -3.46 -4.38
C ALA A 82 12.75 -2.04 -4.75
N GLY A 83 13.08 -1.56 -5.96
CA GLY A 83 12.74 -0.22 -6.38
C GLY A 83 13.04 0.06 -7.84
N ILE A 84 12.76 1.30 -8.24
CA ILE A 84 12.94 1.78 -9.61
C ILE A 84 14.43 2.05 -9.86
N PHE A 85 14.99 1.55 -10.97
CA PHE A 85 16.44 1.68 -11.23
C PHE A 85 16.88 3.11 -11.55
N ASP A 86 16.26 3.69 -12.57
CA ASP A 86 16.60 5.01 -13.13
C ASP A 86 15.29 5.76 -13.29
N ALA A 87 14.84 6.40 -12.20
CA ALA A 87 13.55 7.06 -12.14
C ALA A 87 13.46 8.14 -13.23
N TYR A 88 12.43 8.04 -14.06
CA TYR A 88 12.15 9.08 -15.04
C TYR A 88 11.84 10.39 -14.31
N VAL A 89 12.47 11.48 -14.74
CA VAL A 89 12.19 12.83 -14.23
C VAL A 89 11.34 13.53 -15.29
N PRO A 90 10.04 13.73 -15.05
CA PRO A 90 9.17 14.45 -15.96
C PRO A 90 9.62 15.90 -16.13
N PRO A 91 9.68 16.42 -17.36
CA PRO A 91 10.00 17.83 -17.59
C PRO A 91 8.94 18.73 -16.95
N GLU A 92 9.39 19.84 -16.38
CA GLU A 92 8.50 20.85 -15.81
C GLU A 92 7.62 21.43 -16.92
N GLY A 93 6.31 21.46 -16.69
CA GLY A 93 5.35 21.89 -17.71
C GLY A 93 4.80 20.77 -18.59
N ASP A 94 5.05 19.49 -18.32
CA ASP A 94 4.32 18.42 -19.03
C ASP A 94 2.80 18.42 -18.73
N ALA A 95 2.36 19.11 -17.66
CA ALA A 95 0.94 19.42 -17.43
C ALA A 95 0.43 20.66 -18.17
N ARG A 96 1.31 21.53 -18.67
CA ARG A 96 0.99 22.71 -19.47
C ARG A 96 1.52 22.47 -20.88
N LEU A 97 0.67 21.90 -21.75
CA LEU A 97 0.94 21.73 -23.19
C LEU A 97 1.85 22.85 -23.72
N SER A 98 3.13 22.53 -23.89
CA SER A 98 4.13 23.33 -24.62
C SER A 98 4.19 24.83 -24.29
N SER A 99 5.03 25.23 -23.34
CA SER A 99 5.78 26.47 -23.45
C SER A 99 7.27 26.14 -23.53
N LEU A 100 7.79 26.14 -24.75
CA LEU A 100 9.20 26.02 -25.08
C LEU A 100 10.01 27.11 -24.37
N ALA A 101 10.39 26.87 -23.12
CA ALA A 101 11.40 27.62 -22.40
C ALA A 101 12.78 27.07 -22.76
N LYS A 102 13.79 27.94 -22.73
CA LYS A 102 15.19 27.69 -23.15
C LYS A 102 15.94 26.78 -22.17
N GLU A 103 15.42 25.59 -21.89
CA GLU A 103 16.09 24.63 -21.01
C GLU A 103 17.11 23.80 -21.81
N GLY A 104 18.37 24.18 -21.60
CA GLY A 104 19.59 23.38 -21.62
C GLY A 104 19.82 22.36 -22.75
N LEU A 105 20.82 22.63 -23.61
CA LEU A 105 21.48 21.59 -24.42
C LEU A 105 21.89 20.36 -23.57
N ALA A 106 22.24 20.56 -22.30
CA ALA A 106 22.53 19.50 -21.34
C ALA A 106 21.33 18.55 -21.14
N GLN A 107 20.13 19.08 -20.86
CA GLN A 107 18.90 18.30 -20.67
C GLN A 107 18.53 17.53 -21.95
N ARG A 108 18.70 18.16 -23.13
CA ARG A 108 18.49 17.49 -24.42
C ARG A 108 19.49 16.35 -24.67
N SER A 109 20.76 16.55 -24.30
CA SER A 109 21.80 15.52 -24.43
C SER A 109 21.53 14.32 -23.50
N GLU A 110 21.05 14.58 -22.28
CA GLU A 110 20.66 13.55 -21.33
C GLU A 110 19.42 12.79 -21.80
N GLN A 111 18.41 13.50 -22.30
CA GLN A 111 17.24 12.86 -22.91
C GLN A 111 17.62 11.94 -24.07
N LEU A 112 18.57 12.36 -24.91
CA LEU A 112 19.08 11.52 -25.99
C LEU A 112 19.79 10.27 -25.45
N LYS A 113 20.68 10.41 -24.47
CA LYS A 113 21.34 9.28 -23.80
C LYS A 113 20.32 8.31 -23.20
N LYS A 114 19.30 8.84 -22.50
CA LYS A 114 18.22 8.06 -21.90
C LYS A 114 17.38 7.33 -22.96
N LYS A 115 17.16 7.95 -24.12
CA LYS A 115 16.49 7.33 -25.29
C LYS A 115 17.32 6.18 -25.86
N VAL A 116 18.63 6.37 -26.08
CA VAL A 116 19.51 5.29 -26.57
C VAL A 116 19.52 4.11 -25.59
N ALA A 117 19.65 4.38 -24.29
CA ALA A 117 19.58 3.36 -23.25
C ALA A 117 18.23 2.60 -23.24
N SER A 118 17.14 3.31 -23.55
CA SER A 118 15.82 2.69 -23.65
C SER A 118 15.70 1.76 -24.86
N GLN A 119 16.27 2.15 -26.01
CA GLN A 119 16.30 1.29 -27.21
C GLN A 119 17.14 0.03 -27.00
N LEU A 120 18.26 0.13 -26.29
CA LEU A 120 19.06 -1.04 -25.92
C LEU A 120 18.30 -1.98 -24.97
N SER A 121 17.59 -1.40 -24.00
CA SER A 121 16.76 -2.17 -23.06
C SER A 121 15.62 -2.89 -23.77
N ILE A 122 14.97 -2.22 -24.72
CA ILE A 122 13.95 -2.83 -25.59
C ILE A 122 14.50 -4.04 -26.35
N ARG A 123 15.71 -3.93 -26.91
CA ARG A 123 16.34 -5.05 -27.62
C ARG A 123 16.55 -6.24 -26.70
N LYS A 124 17.08 -5.99 -25.49
CA LYS A 124 17.25 -7.03 -24.46
C LYS A 124 15.93 -7.69 -24.04
N ILE A 125 14.84 -6.93 -23.92
CA ILE A 125 13.51 -7.51 -23.64
C ILE A 125 13.08 -8.41 -24.78
N ARG A 126 13.24 -7.97 -26.03
CA ARG A 126 12.86 -8.77 -27.22
C ARG A 126 13.71 -10.03 -27.39
N GLU A 127 14.95 -10.02 -26.93
CA GLU A 127 15.81 -11.21 -26.92
C GLU A 127 15.25 -12.31 -26.00
N HIS A 128 14.61 -11.95 -24.88
CA HIS A 128 14.01 -12.90 -23.94
C HIS A 128 12.53 -13.19 -24.25
N ASP A 129 11.80 -12.19 -24.76
CA ASP A 129 10.38 -12.26 -25.09
C ASP A 129 10.13 -11.72 -26.52
N PRO A 130 10.17 -12.59 -27.54
CA PRO A 130 10.04 -12.18 -28.94
C PRO A 130 8.64 -11.62 -29.27
N ASN A 131 7.64 -11.94 -28.46
CA ASN A 131 6.26 -11.49 -28.65
C ASN A 131 6.04 -10.05 -28.12
N PHE A 132 7.05 -9.45 -27.48
CA PHE A 132 6.93 -8.12 -26.89
C PHE A 132 6.90 -7.00 -27.93
N LYS A 133 5.71 -6.39 -28.08
CA LYS A 133 5.46 -5.20 -28.90
C LYS A 133 5.23 -3.98 -28.02
N ILE A 134 5.96 -2.90 -28.30
CA ILE A 134 5.88 -1.64 -27.54
C ILE A 134 4.59 -0.89 -27.84
N LYS A 135 4.09 -0.97 -29.08
CA LYS A 135 2.88 -0.24 -29.50
C LYS A 135 1.63 -0.73 -28.77
N ASP A 136 1.58 -2.02 -28.47
CA ASP A 136 0.43 -2.68 -27.83
C ASP A 136 0.54 -2.61 -26.29
N PHE A 137 1.71 -2.23 -25.77
CA PHE A 137 1.97 -2.21 -24.34
C PHE A 137 1.16 -1.17 -23.56
N PRO A 138 0.96 0.08 -24.04
CA PRO A 138 0.15 1.07 -23.33
C PRO A 138 -1.29 0.63 -23.07
N GLU A 139 -1.90 -0.08 -24.00
CA GLU A 139 -3.26 -0.62 -23.84
C GLU A 139 -3.29 -1.67 -22.73
N LYS A 140 -2.37 -2.65 -22.78
CA LYS A 140 -2.20 -3.66 -21.73
C LYS A 140 -1.91 -3.03 -20.36
N ALA A 141 -1.07 -1.98 -20.34
CA ALA A 141 -0.73 -1.26 -19.11
C ALA A 141 -1.97 -0.57 -18.51
N LYS A 142 -2.81 0.04 -19.36
CA LYS A 142 -4.09 0.63 -18.94
C LYS A 142 -5.04 -0.42 -18.37
N ASP A 143 -5.15 -1.59 -19.02
CA ASP A 143 -6.02 -2.67 -18.56
C ASP A 143 -5.57 -3.20 -17.19
N ILE A 144 -4.27 -3.49 -17.02
CA ILE A 144 -3.69 -3.90 -15.72
C ILE A 144 -3.96 -2.84 -14.64
N PHE A 145 -3.80 -1.56 -14.99
CA PHE A 145 -4.03 -0.46 -14.07
C PHE A 145 -5.50 -0.42 -13.61
N ILE A 146 -6.45 -0.48 -14.54
CA ILE A 146 -7.88 -0.45 -14.22
C ILE A 146 -8.26 -1.68 -13.38
N GLU A 147 -7.83 -2.87 -13.81
CA GLU A 147 -8.14 -4.13 -13.16
C GLU A 147 -7.62 -4.18 -11.72
N ALA A 148 -6.39 -3.70 -11.49
CA ALA A 148 -5.82 -3.66 -10.15
C ALA A 148 -6.59 -2.72 -9.22
N HIS A 149 -7.04 -1.56 -9.69
CA HIS A 149 -7.85 -0.63 -8.88
C HIS A 149 -9.27 -1.17 -8.63
N LEU A 150 -9.85 -1.91 -9.58
CA LEU A 150 -11.11 -2.63 -9.35
C LEU A 150 -10.94 -3.75 -8.31
N CYS A 151 -9.79 -4.44 -8.30
CA CYS A 151 -9.48 -5.42 -7.26
C CYS A 151 -9.39 -4.76 -5.87
N LEU A 152 -8.86 -3.52 -5.78
CA LEU A 152 -8.86 -2.77 -4.53
C LEU A 152 -10.28 -2.45 -4.03
N ASN A 153 -11.21 -2.11 -4.92
CA ASN A 153 -12.60 -1.86 -4.54
C ASN A 153 -13.27 -3.11 -3.95
N ASN A 154 -12.99 -4.27 -4.54
CA ASN A 154 -13.57 -5.56 -4.13
C ASN A 154 -12.77 -6.28 -3.03
N SER A 155 -11.61 -5.74 -2.63
CA SER A 155 -10.64 -6.38 -1.74
C SER A 155 -10.18 -7.78 -2.19
N ASP A 156 -10.08 -8.00 -3.51
CA ASP A 156 -9.55 -9.24 -4.08
C ASP A 156 -8.01 -9.21 -4.08
N HIS A 157 -7.42 -9.72 -3.00
CA HIS A 157 -5.97 -9.73 -2.81
C HIS A 157 -5.26 -10.77 -3.68
N ASP A 158 -5.90 -11.90 -3.96
CA ASP A 158 -5.30 -12.99 -4.73
C ASP A 158 -5.06 -12.55 -6.16
N ARG A 159 -6.07 -11.93 -6.79
CA ARG A 159 -5.91 -11.34 -8.13
C ARG A 159 -4.95 -10.17 -8.12
N LEU A 160 -4.97 -9.34 -7.08
CA LEU A 160 -4.06 -8.18 -6.97
C LEU A 160 -2.59 -8.60 -6.96
N HIS A 161 -2.22 -9.70 -6.28
CA HIS A 161 -0.85 -10.24 -6.30
C HIS A 161 -0.37 -10.68 -7.69
N THR A 162 -1.28 -11.00 -8.61
CA THR A 162 -0.94 -11.34 -10.00
C THR A 162 -0.68 -10.11 -10.87
N LEU A 163 -1.32 -8.98 -10.54
CA LEU A 163 -1.26 -7.71 -11.30
C LEU A 163 -0.20 -6.74 -10.78
N VAL A 164 0.15 -6.83 -9.49
CA VAL A 164 1.00 -5.90 -8.77
C VAL A 164 2.20 -6.66 -8.19
N THR A 165 3.36 -6.03 -8.13
CA THR A 165 4.55 -6.62 -7.51
C THR A 165 4.46 -6.62 -5.98
N GLU A 166 5.30 -7.43 -5.37
CA GLU A 166 5.43 -7.56 -3.92
C GLU A 166 5.89 -6.24 -3.26
N ASN A 167 6.59 -5.38 -4.01
CA ASN A 167 6.98 -4.05 -3.56
C ASN A 167 5.80 -3.06 -3.54
N CYS A 168 4.96 -3.07 -4.58
CA CYS A 168 3.85 -2.11 -4.72
C CYS A 168 2.59 -2.53 -3.94
N PHE A 169 2.41 -3.83 -3.68
CA PHE A 169 1.27 -4.35 -2.92
C PHE A 169 1.11 -3.72 -1.53
N PRO A 170 2.14 -3.67 -0.65
CA PRO A 170 1.99 -3.09 0.68
C PRO A 170 1.59 -1.61 0.62
N ASP A 171 2.19 -0.84 -0.29
CA ASP A 171 1.89 0.59 -0.46
C ASP A 171 0.43 0.84 -0.84
N MET A 172 -0.17 -0.05 -1.64
CA MET A 172 -1.58 0.08 -2.04
C MET A 172 -2.55 -0.39 -0.96
N VAL A 173 -2.21 -1.45 -0.22
CA VAL A 173 -3.16 -2.16 0.66
C VAL A 173 -3.10 -1.70 2.12
N TRP A 174 -1.93 -1.30 2.62
CA TRP A 174 -1.73 -1.07 4.06
C TRP A 174 -2.66 0.01 4.64
N ASP A 175 -2.76 1.15 3.96
CA ASP A 175 -3.53 2.31 4.43
C ASP A 175 -5.05 2.15 4.25
N ILE A 176 -5.48 1.22 3.40
CA ILE A 176 -6.89 0.98 3.06
C ILE A 176 -7.46 -0.27 3.74
N LYS A 177 -6.65 -1.04 4.48
CA LYS A 177 -7.05 -2.31 5.11
C LYS A 177 -8.34 -2.24 5.93
N TYR A 178 -8.60 -1.10 6.57
CA TYR A 178 -9.80 -0.88 7.39
C TYR A 178 -10.71 0.22 6.83
N LYS A 179 -10.65 0.46 5.52
CA LYS A 179 -11.40 1.49 4.81
C LYS A 179 -12.06 0.87 3.58
N THR A 180 -13.13 1.49 3.10
CA THR A 180 -13.77 1.08 1.85
C THR A 180 -13.39 2.09 0.76
N VAL A 181 -12.87 1.59 -0.35
CA VAL A 181 -12.48 2.41 -1.50
C VAL A 181 -13.53 2.24 -2.60
N ARG A 182 -13.98 3.36 -3.17
CA ARG A 182 -14.78 3.42 -4.38
C ARG A 182 -13.99 4.21 -5.41
N TRP A 183 -13.34 3.48 -6.31
CA TRP A 183 -12.62 4.05 -7.44
C TRP A 183 -13.33 3.69 -8.75
N SER A 184 -13.44 4.64 -9.68
CA SER A 184 -13.93 4.34 -11.02
C SER A 184 -13.08 5.01 -12.10
N PHE A 185 -12.98 4.32 -13.23
CA PHE A 185 -12.35 4.82 -14.44
C PHE A 185 -13.42 5.45 -15.33
N VAL A 186 -13.33 6.76 -15.58
CA VAL A 186 -14.31 7.48 -16.39
C VAL A 186 -13.87 7.52 -17.84
N GLU A 187 -12.76 8.21 -18.11
CA GLU A 187 -12.24 8.36 -19.48
C GLU A 187 -10.72 8.55 -19.49
N SER A 188 -10.11 8.28 -20.64
CA SER A 188 -8.69 8.59 -20.90
C SER A 188 -8.65 9.89 -21.69
N LEU A 189 -8.10 10.96 -21.09
CA LEU A 189 -7.97 12.24 -21.78
C LEU A 189 -6.92 12.15 -22.88
N GLU A 190 -5.78 11.56 -22.56
CA GLU A 190 -4.74 11.23 -23.52
C GLU A 190 -4.52 9.71 -23.54
N PRO A 191 -4.12 9.15 -24.69
CA PRO A 191 -3.71 7.76 -24.75
C PRO A 191 -2.44 7.56 -23.89
N PRO A 192 -2.32 6.43 -23.17
CA PRO A 192 -1.12 6.14 -22.40
C PRO A 192 0.12 6.06 -23.32
N GLN A 193 1.23 6.64 -22.86
CA GLN A 193 2.47 6.70 -23.65
C GLN A 193 3.62 6.07 -22.89
N VAL A 194 4.38 5.20 -23.57
CA VAL A 194 5.64 4.67 -23.00
C VAL A 194 6.69 5.76 -23.05
N VAL A 195 7.24 6.10 -21.89
CA VAL A 195 8.22 7.18 -21.76
C VAL A 195 9.64 6.62 -21.75
N GLN A 196 9.89 5.64 -20.87
CA GLN A 196 11.22 5.09 -20.66
C GLN A 196 11.13 3.58 -20.43
N VAL A 197 12.11 2.86 -20.98
CA VAL A 197 12.31 1.43 -20.74
C VAL A 197 13.72 1.25 -20.18
N ARG A 198 13.84 0.41 -19.15
CA ARG A 198 15.10 0.07 -18.50
C ARG A 198 15.16 -1.42 -18.24
N CYS A 199 16.33 -1.99 -18.46
CA CYS A 199 16.64 -3.35 -18.04
C CYS A 199 17.81 -3.31 -17.08
N SER A 200 17.70 -4.02 -15.98
CA SER A 200 18.81 -4.26 -15.08
C SER A 200 19.16 -5.74 -15.08
N ASN A 201 20.46 -6.00 -15.02
CA ASN A 201 20.98 -7.32 -14.72
C ASN A 201 21.43 -7.31 -13.26
N LEU A 202 20.72 -8.03 -12.40
CA LEU A 202 21.11 -8.15 -11.01
C LEU A 202 22.29 -9.13 -10.95
N LEU A 203 23.52 -8.58 -10.91
CA LEU A 203 24.78 -9.32 -11.00
C LEU A 203 24.88 -10.52 -10.05
N ASN A 204 24.17 -10.47 -8.91
CA ASN A 204 24.25 -11.51 -7.88
C ASN A 204 23.37 -12.74 -8.14
N GLN A 205 22.38 -12.67 -9.04
CA GLN A 205 21.40 -13.76 -9.23
C GLN A 205 21.23 -14.23 -10.68
N GLY A 206 21.91 -13.60 -11.65
CA GLY A 206 21.67 -13.86 -13.08
C GLY A 206 20.25 -13.52 -13.55
N ASN A 207 19.46 -12.87 -12.67
CA ASN A 207 18.09 -12.48 -12.92
C ASN A 207 18.06 -11.11 -13.60
N ILE A 208 17.33 -11.04 -14.71
CA ILE A 208 17.17 -9.82 -15.51
C ILE A 208 15.74 -9.31 -15.34
N TYR A 209 15.61 -8.05 -14.94
CA TYR A 209 14.33 -7.38 -14.75
C TYR A 209 14.17 -6.25 -15.75
N GLY A 210 13.02 -6.20 -16.41
CA GLY A 210 12.62 -5.12 -17.31
C GLY A 210 11.61 -4.21 -16.64
N GLN A 211 11.91 -2.91 -16.56
CA GLN A 211 11.02 -1.86 -16.08
C GLN A 211 10.57 -0.97 -17.25
N VAL A 212 9.27 -0.69 -17.32
CA VAL A 212 8.67 0.19 -18.33
C VAL A 212 7.87 1.27 -17.63
N THR A 213 8.17 2.53 -17.91
CA THR A 213 7.42 3.67 -17.39
C THR A 213 6.41 4.15 -18.42
N VAL A 214 5.16 4.30 -17.99
CA VAL A 214 4.03 4.73 -18.82
C VAL A 214 3.42 5.98 -18.21
N ARG A 215 3.33 7.03 -19.03
CA ARG A 215 2.59 8.26 -18.72
C ARG A 215 1.12 8.01 -18.98
N MET A 216 0.28 8.20 -17.96
CA MET A 216 -1.16 8.06 -18.03
C MET A 216 -1.81 9.38 -17.63
N HIS A 217 -2.65 9.93 -18.52
CA HIS A 217 -3.47 11.09 -18.23
C HIS A 217 -4.95 10.73 -18.37
N THR A 218 -5.60 10.59 -17.22
CA THR A 218 -6.91 9.95 -17.12
C THR A 218 -7.83 10.74 -16.20
N ARG A 219 -9.13 10.57 -16.41
CA ARG A 219 -10.19 11.06 -15.53
C ARG A 219 -10.70 9.93 -14.67
N GLN A 220 -10.62 10.14 -13.36
CA GLN A 220 -10.95 9.14 -12.35
C GLN A 220 -11.87 9.73 -11.29
N THR A 221 -12.72 8.91 -10.70
CA THR A 221 -13.42 9.25 -9.46
C THR A 221 -12.87 8.40 -8.32
N LEU A 222 -12.78 9.00 -7.14
CA LEU A 222 -12.26 8.33 -5.97
C LEU A 222 -12.99 8.86 -4.73
N ALA A 223 -13.61 7.95 -4.00
CA ALA A 223 -14.18 8.19 -2.69
C ALA A 223 -13.65 7.14 -1.70
N ILE A 224 -13.13 7.59 -0.56
CA ILE A 224 -12.66 6.71 0.52
C ILE A 224 -13.57 6.90 1.71
N TYR A 225 -14.09 5.79 2.21
CA TYR A 225 -14.92 5.73 3.39
C TYR A 225 -14.14 5.12 4.57
N ASP A 226 -14.36 5.69 5.75
CA ASP A 226 -13.85 5.17 7.02
C ASP A 226 -14.45 3.79 7.32
N ARG A 227 -13.94 3.12 8.35
CA ARG A 227 -14.49 1.86 8.87
C ARG A 227 -15.97 1.93 9.26
N PHE A 228 -16.46 3.14 9.50
CA PHE A 228 -17.85 3.43 9.87
C PHE A 228 -18.70 3.86 8.66
N GLY A 229 -18.17 3.81 7.44
CA GLY A 229 -18.90 4.20 6.23
C GLY A 229 -19.04 5.71 6.03
N ARG A 230 -18.32 6.54 6.79
CA ARG A 230 -18.31 8.00 6.61
C ARG A 230 -17.29 8.40 5.56
N LEU A 231 -17.64 9.35 4.69
CA LEU A 231 -16.73 9.88 3.68
C LEU A 231 -15.53 10.56 4.34
N MET A 232 -14.32 10.12 3.98
CA MET A 232 -13.06 10.67 4.49
C MET A 232 -12.35 11.56 3.46
N TYR A 233 -12.39 11.16 2.20
CA TYR A 233 -11.62 11.77 1.13
C TYR A 233 -12.32 11.60 -0.22
N GLY A 234 -12.25 12.65 -1.04
CA GLY A 234 -12.77 12.66 -2.39
C GLY A 234 -14.29 12.70 -2.48
N GLN A 235 -14.80 12.50 -3.69
CA GLN A 235 -16.21 12.51 -4.06
C GLN A 235 -16.40 11.47 -5.17
N GLU A 236 -17.52 10.74 -5.14
CA GLU A 236 -17.80 9.69 -6.13
C GLU A 236 -18.30 10.29 -7.45
N ASP A 237 -19.07 11.38 -7.39
CA ASP A 237 -19.74 11.98 -8.56
C ASP A 237 -18.85 12.90 -9.40
N VAL A 238 -17.80 13.48 -8.80
CA VAL A 238 -16.97 14.50 -9.44
C VAL A 238 -15.70 13.86 -9.99
N PRO A 239 -15.59 13.61 -11.31
CA PRO A 239 -14.37 13.13 -11.91
C PRO A 239 -13.27 14.18 -11.86
N ARG A 240 -12.04 13.72 -11.71
CA ARG A 240 -10.87 14.60 -11.68
C ARG A 240 -9.77 14.09 -12.57
N ASP A 241 -9.06 15.06 -13.11
CA ASP A 241 -7.97 14.85 -14.04
C ASP A 241 -6.72 14.48 -13.24
N VAL A 242 -6.12 13.36 -13.61
CA VAL A 242 -4.98 12.76 -12.90
C VAL A 242 -3.90 12.45 -13.93
N LEU A 243 -2.69 12.96 -13.70
CA LEU A 243 -1.51 12.71 -14.51
C LEU A 243 -0.48 11.96 -13.68
N GLU A 244 -0.18 10.73 -14.10
CA GLU A 244 0.66 9.80 -13.33
C GLU A 244 1.62 9.04 -14.23
N TYR A 245 2.78 8.70 -13.66
CA TYR A 245 3.80 7.89 -14.32
C TYR A 245 3.86 6.54 -13.60
N VAL A 246 3.23 5.55 -14.19
CA VAL A 246 3.16 4.19 -13.64
C VAL A 246 4.32 3.37 -14.17
N VAL A 247 5.04 2.71 -13.27
CA VAL A 247 6.15 1.83 -13.60
C VAL A 247 5.69 0.39 -13.51
N PHE A 248 5.87 -0.35 -14.59
CA PHE A 248 5.62 -1.77 -14.68
C PHE A 248 6.94 -2.53 -14.67
N GLU A 249 6.97 -3.69 -14.06
CA GLU A 249 8.12 -4.58 -14.01
C GLU A 249 7.75 -5.99 -14.47
N LYS A 250 8.67 -6.62 -15.19
CA LYS A 250 8.62 -8.04 -15.52
C LYS A 250 9.98 -8.69 -15.24
N HIS A 251 9.95 -9.85 -14.59
CA HIS A 251 11.12 -10.73 -14.51
C HIS A 251 11.27 -11.46 -15.84
N LEU A 252 12.34 -11.18 -16.60
CA LEU A 252 12.51 -11.66 -17.97
C LEU A 252 13.02 -13.11 -18.06
N VAL A 253 13.77 -13.56 -17.04
CA VAL A 253 14.33 -14.92 -17.02
C VAL A 253 13.27 -15.96 -16.65
N ASN A 254 12.25 -15.57 -15.90
CA ASN A 254 11.14 -16.45 -15.56
C ASN A 254 10.20 -16.63 -16.76
N PRO A 255 9.97 -17.87 -17.26
CA PRO A 255 9.05 -18.11 -18.38
C PRO A 255 7.61 -17.72 -18.07
N TYR A 256 7.21 -17.74 -16.79
CA TYR A 256 5.87 -17.34 -16.34
C TYR A 256 5.81 -15.85 -15.94
N GLY A 257 6.85 -15.08 -16.24
CA GLY A 257 6.91 -13.65 -15.92
C GLY A 257 5.80 -12.87 -16.63
N SER A 258 4.94 -12.22 -15.85
CA SER A 258 3.96 -11.25 -16.33
C SER A 258 4.40 -9.81 -16.04
N TRP A 259 3.84 -8.86 -16.78
CA TRP A 259 3.98 -7.44 -16.48
C TRP A 259 3.10 -7.08 -15.30
N ARG A 260 3.73 -6.55 -14.25
CA ARG A 260 3.05 -6.17 -13.01
C ARG A 260 3.36 -4.73 -12.64
N MET A 261 2.43 -4.03 -12.00
CA MET A 261 2.67 -2.68 -11.49
C MET A 261 3.70 -2.73 -10.36
N HIS A 262 4.74 -1.91 -10.45
CA HIS A 262 5.87 -1.91 -9.51
C HIS A 262 5.98 -0.63 -8.69
N GLY A 263 5.62 0.51 -9.27
CA GLY A 263 5.75 1.78 -8.57
C GLY A 263 5.14 2.93 -9.33
N LYS A 264 5.11 4.07 -8.66
CA LYS A 264 4.51 5.31 -9.17
C LYS A 264 5.48 6.45 -8.98
N ILE A 265 5.79 7.17 -10.07
CA ILE A 265 6.63 8.35 -10.02
C ILE A 265 5.71 9.56 -9.90
N THR A 266 5.88 10.32 -8.81
CA THR A 266 5.19 11.60 -8.61
C THR A 266 6.20 12.73 -8.82
N PRO A 267 6.05 13.56 -9.86
CA PRO A 267 6.97 14.68 -10.05
C PRO A 267 6.85 15.70 -8.91
N PRO A 268 7.94 16.38 -8.53
CA PRO A 268 7.91 17.37 -7.44
C PRO A 268 7.04 18.58 -7.77
N TRP A 269 6.90 18.91 -9.05
CA TRP A 269 6.07 20.01 -9.55
C TRP A 269 4.59 19.63 -9.70
N ALA A 270 4.20 18.37 -9.43
CA ALA A 270 2.80 17.96 -9.49
C ALA A 270 1.94 18.82 -8.53
N PRO A 271 0.71 19.19 -8.93
CA PRO A 271 -0.18 19.88 -8.02
C PRO A 271 -0.44 19.02 -6.78
N HIS A 272 -0.59 19.67 -5.64
CA HIS A 272 -0.94 18.98 -4.41
C HIS A 272 -2.27 18.23 -4.56
N LYS A 273 -2.38 17.09 -3.86
CA LYS A 273 -3.63 16.34 -3.78
C LYS A 273 -4.70 17.18 -3.08
N GLN A 274 -5.96 16.78 -3.24
CA GLN A 274 -7.04 17.45 -2.53
C GLN A 274 -6.80 17.42 -1.02
N PRO A 275 -7.21 18.47 -0.30
CA PRO A 275 -7.22 18.42 1.14
C PRO A 275 -8.22 17.38 1.63
N ILE A 276 -7.94 16.82 2.80
CA ILE A 276 -8.89 15.97 3.51
C ILE A 276 -10.02 16.80 4.11
N LEU A 277 -11.19 16.20 4.34
CA LEU A 277 -12.36 16.90 4.87
C LEU A 277 -12.21 17.33 6.33
N LYS A 278 -11.37 16.63 7.11
CA LYS A 278 -11.16 16.89 8.54
C LYS A 278 -9.99 17.82 8.78
N THR A 279 -10.01 18.52 9.91
CA THR A 279 -8.86 19.27 10.41
C THR A 279 -7.84 18.34 11.08
N VAL A 280 -6.57 18.74 11.07
CA VAL A 280 -5.46 18.01 11.70
C VAL A 280 -4.72 18.96 12.62
N MET A 281 -4.43 18.51 13.84
CA MET A 281 -3.53 19.19 14.76
C MET A 281 -2.19 18.45 14.74
N ILE A 282 -1.10 19.18 14.51
CA ILE A 282 0.25 18.65 14.61
C ILE A 282 0.74 19.01 16.03
N PRO A 283 1.06 18.03 16.88
CA PRO A 283 1.52 18.32 18.23
C PRO A 283 2.89 19.01 18.18
N GLY A 284 3.08 19.99 19.06
CA GLY A 284 4.39 20.62 19.26
C GLY A 284 5.44 19.66 19.83
N PRO A 285 6.71 20.11 19.92
CA PRO A 285 7.77 19.30 20.50
C PRO A 285 7.45 18.91 21.94
N GLN A 286 7.72 17.65 22.28
CA GLN A 286 7.56 17.13 23.65
C GLN A 286 8.81 17.46 24.45
N LEU A 287 8.80 18.58 25.15
CA LEU A 287 9.93 19.04 25.97
C LEU A 287 10.01 18.25 27.27
N LYS A 288 11.24 17.95 27.69
CA LYS A 288 11.46 17.44 29.05
C LYS A 288 11.27 18.58 30.06
N PRO A 289 10.97 18.29 31.34
CA PRO A 289 10.71 19.33 32.34
C PRO A 289 11.83 20.37 32.55
N TRP A 290 13.05 20.08 32.11
CA TRP A 290 14.24 20.95 32.24
C TRP A 290 14.72 21.52 30.90
N GLU A 291 13.97 21.31 29.82
CA GLU A 291 14.27 21.83 28.49
C GLU A 291 13.29 22.98 28.20
N ASP A 292 13.84 24.15 27.87
CA ASP A 292 13.04 25.29 27.44
C ASP A 292 12.68 25.16 25.95
N TYR A 293 11.55 25.76 25.55
CA TYR A 293 11.15 25.80 24.15
C TYR A 293 12.02 26.79 23.38
N GLU A 294 12.71 26.30 22.36
CA GLU A 294 13.38 27.15 21.39
C GLU A 294 12.48 27.35 20.17
N GLU A 295 12.12 28.60 19.90
CA GLU A 295 11.40 28.95 18.68
C GLU A 295 12.30 28.72 17.47
N PRO A 296 11.89 27.89 16.49
CA PRO A 296 12.63 27.78 15.24
C PRO A 296 12.59 29.14 14.53
N GLN A 297 13.76 29.72 14.28
CA GLN A 297 13.88 30.90 13.42
C GLN A 297 13.45 30.49 12.01
N GLY A 298 12.20 30.79 11.65
CA GLY A 298 11.61 30.39 10.38
C GLY A 298 12.39 30.97 9.20
N GLU A 299 12.71 30.12 8.22
CA GLU A 299 13.03 30.59 6.87
C GLU A 299 11.82 31.37 6.34
N ALA A 300 11.92 32.70 6.40
CA ALA A 300 10.92 33.60 5.87
C ALA A 300 10.72 33.30 4.38
N HIS A 301 9.45 33.02 4.03
CA HIS A 301 8.86 32.91 2.71
C HIS A 301 9.71 33.44 1.54
N LYS A 302 10.29 32.54 0.75
CA LYS A 302 10.51 32.81 -0.67
C LYS A 302 9.17 32.58 -1.39
N LEU A 303 8.44 33.67 -1.58
CA LEU A 303 7.34 33.77 -2.55
C LEU A 303 7.89 33.69 -3.98
#